data_AF-A0A0K3C9U9-F1
#
_entry.id   AF-A0A0K3C9U9-F1
#
_cell.length_a   1.000
_cell.length_b   1.000
_cell.length_c   1.000
_cell.angle_alpha   90.00
_cell.angle_beta   90.00
_cell.angle_gamma   90.00
#
_symmetry.space_group_name_H-M   'P 1'
#
loop_
_entity.id
_entity.type
_entity.pdbx_description
1 polymer ?
#
loop_
_entity_poly.entity_id
_entity_poly.type
_entity_poly.pdbx_seq_one_letter_code
_entity_poly.pdbx_strand_id
1 'polypeptide(L)'
;MFMDEESQETHEFSCLFTDRALLKPQFSREGTGVWGAEVTERPFIAYIEGIRVEPEYRGQGIGRWALERLLDVKDPYFGTVDFIFAWPTPHPKDAPKRDDPNREQIWDSQTARAVKTFQRAGYRRLGTTAFFCLARDPNHPSRRIALEQDAQYSTDVGLSDEEFVKMLGLDALPR
;
A
#
# COMPACT_ATOMS: atom_id res chain seq x y z
N MET A 1 -11.99 -19.99 -3.38
CA MET A 1 -12.55 -19.29 -2.20
C MET A 1 -12.92 -17.89 -2.67
N PHE A 2 -14.19 -17.49 -2.61
CA PHE A 2 -14.63 -16.15 -3.04
C PHE A 2 -14.61 -15.23 -1.82
N MET A 3 -13.49 -14.55 -1.58
CA MET A 3 -13.48 -13.34 -0.76
C MET A 3 -13.83 -12.15 -1.66
N ASP A 4 -14.55 -11.16 -1.12
CA ASP A 4 -14.68 -9.87 -1.78
C ASP A 4 -13.35 -9.11 -1.75
N GLU A 5 -13.21 -8.11 -2.62
CA GLU A 5 -11.95 -7.40 -2.87
C GLU A 5 -11.47 -6.61 -1.64
N GLU A 6 -12.40 -6.06 -0.85
CA GLU A 6 -12.08 -5.35 0.40
C GLU A 6 -11.61 -6.30 1.51
N SER A 7 -12.17 -7.51 1.58
CA SER A 7 -11.66 -8.57 2.46
C SER A 7 -10.27 -9.05 2.03
N GLN A 8 -10.00 -9.11 0.72
CA GLN A 8 -8.68 -9.45 0.20
C GLN A 8 -7.65 -8.37 0.53
N GLU A 9 -7.98 -7.09 0.32
CA GLU A 9 -7.15 -5.94 0.68
C GLU A 9 -6.76 -5.98 2.16
N THR A 10 -7.74 -6.10 3.03
CA THR A 10 -7.52 -6.10 4.48
C THR A 10 -6.70 -7.30 4.91
N HIS A 11 -6.92 -8.46 4.29
CA HIS A 11 -6.13 -9.66 4.54
C HIS A 11 -4.67 -9.47 4.12
N GLU A 12 -4.42 -9.04 2.88
CA GLU A 12 -3.07 -8.79 2.36
C GLU A 12 -2.35 -7.72 3.18
N PHE A 13 -3.06 -6.67 3.61
CA PHE A 13 -2.51 -5.64 4.49
C PHE A 13 -2.13 -6.20 5.85
N SER A 14 -3.00 -7.03 6.45
CA SER A 14 -2.71 -7.69 7.73
C SER A 14 -1.49 -8.60 7.65
N CYS A 15 -1.25 -9.22 6.48
CA CYS A 15 -0.09 -10.08 6.23
C CYS A 15 1.25 -9.31 6.25
N LEU A 16 1.23 -7.97 6.22
CA LEU A 16 2.42 -7.15 6.42
C LEU A 16 2.97 -7.21 7.85
N PHE A 17 2.12 -7.59 8.80
CA PHE A 17 2.39 -7.51 10.22
C PHE A 17 2.47 -8.89 10.87
N THR A 18 3.17 -8.98 11.98
CA THR A 18 3.15 -10.16 12.86
C THR A 18 1.82 -10.24 13.62
N ASP A 19 1.60 -11.34 14.33
CA ASP A 19 0.51 -11.52 15.29
C ASP A 19 0.50 -10.47 16.42
N ARG A 20 1.62 -9.74 16.61
CA ARG A 20 1.77 -8.64 17.56
C ARG A 20 1.61 -7.26 16.92
N ALA A 21 1.10 -7.19 15.70
CA ALA A 21 0.95 -5.96 14.92
C ALA A 21 2.28 -5.21 14.67
N LEU A 22 3.41 -5.94 14.65
CA LEU A 22 4.72 -5.38 14.29
C LEU A 22 5.00 -5.58 12.81
N LEU A 23 5.61 -4.60 12.14
CA LEU A 23 5.98 -4.77 10.73
C LEU A 23 6.95 -5.95 10.59
N LYS A 24 6.65 -6.89 9.67
CA LYS A 24 7.51 -8.07 9.49
C LYS A 24 8.91 -7.62 9.03
N PRO A 25 10.00 -8.19 9.59
CA PRO A 25 11.36 -7.77 9.28
C PRO A 25 11.80 -7.93 7.82
N GLN A 26 11.07 -8.70 7.02
CA GLN A 26 11.32 -8.84 5.58
C GLN A 26 10.97 -7.54 4.83
N PHE A 27 9.81 -6.95 5.12
CA PHE A 27 9.33 -5.75 4.45
C PHE A 27 10.10 -4.49 4.87
N SER A 28 10.75 -4.53 6.03
CA SER A 28 11.64 -3.45 6.46
C SER A 28 13.00 -3.45 5.77
N ARG A 29 13.42 -4.59 5.21
CA ARG A 29 14.71 -4.76 4.52
C ARG A 29 14.59 -4.74 2.99
N GLU A 30 13.39 -4.97 2.48
CA GLU A 30 13.09 -4.99 1.06
C GLU A 30 12.88 -3.59 0.46
N GLY A 31 12.88 -3.53 -0.87
CA GLY A 31 12.64 -2.30 -1.62
C GLY A 31 13.70 -1.24 -1.32
N THR A 32 13.27 -0.13 -0.73
CA THR A 32 14.18 0.98 -0.35
C THR A 32 14.73 0.83 1.07
N GLY A 33 14.19 -0.08 1.88
CA GLY A 33 14.62 -0.32 3.27
C GLY A 33 14.43 0.87 4.22
N VAL A 34 13.63 1.86 3.84
CA VAL A 34 13.43 3.10 4.65
C VAL A 34 12.34 2.98 5.70
N TRP A 35 11.61 1.86 5.71
CA TRP A 35 10.52 1.60 6.63
C TRP A 35 11.00 0.56 7.64
N GLY A 36 11.05 0.91 8.91
CA GLY A 36 11.45 0.02 9.99
C GLY A 36 10.32 -0.25 10.97
N ALA A 37 10.71 -0.54 12.22
CA ALA A 37 9.76 -0.85 13.29
C ALA A 37 8.90 0.38 13.68
N GLU A 38 9.36 1.59 13.38
CA GLU A 38 8.70 2.86 13.70
C GLU A 38 7.27 2.92 13.15
N VAL A 39 7.04 2.25 12.02
CA VAL A 39 5.75 2.11 11.36
C VAL A 39 4.68 1.48 12.26
N THR A 40 5.10 0.77 13.31
CA THR A 40 4.25 0.05 14.27
C THR A 40 4.51 0.41 15.73
N GLU A 41 5.34 1.42 16.00
CA GLU A 41 5.62 1.87 17.38
C GLU A 41 4.44 2.60 18.03
N ARG A 42 3.54 3.14 17.22
CA ARG A 42 2.32 3.79 17.69
C ARG A 42 1.12 2.84 17.65
N PRO A 43 0.17 3.01 18.59
CA PRO A 43 -1.03 2.15 18.65
C PRO A 43 -2.02 2.40 17.51
N PHE A 44 -1.90 3.52 16.79
CA PHE A 44 -2.82 3.91 15.73
C PHE A 44 -2.08 4.03 14.40
N ILE A 45 -2.65 3.38 13.38
CA ILE A 45 -2.31 3.56 11.98
C ILE A 45 -3.52 4.14 11.26
N ALA A 46 -3.28 4.92 10.21
CA ALA A 46 -4.34 5.34 9.31
C ALA A 46 -4.25 4.58 7.99
N TYR A 47 -5.39 4.13 7.48
CA TYR A 47 -5.48 3.42 6.21
C TYR A 47 -6.47 4.14 5.31
N ILE A 48 -6.09 4.42 4.06
CA ILE A 48 -6.99 4.96 3.05
C ILE A 48 -7.72 3.80 2.39
N GLU A 49 -8.99 3.65 2.73
CA GLU A 49 -9.90 2.65 2.14
C GLU A 49 -10.19 2.96 0.66
N GLY A 50 -10.34 4.23 0.29
CA GLY A 50 -10.59 4.59 -1.09
C GLY A 50 -10.53 6.07 -1.36
N ILE A 51 -10.06 6.41 -2.55
CA ILE A 51 -10.15 7.76 -3.10
C ILE A 51 -10.73 7.68 -4.51
N ARG A 52 -11.79 8.46 -4.76
CA ARG A 52 -12.43 8.54 -6.07
C ARG A 52 -12.60 9.99 -6.47
N VAL A 53 -12.11 10.29 -7.66
CA VAL A 53 -12.38 11.57 -8.35
C VAL A 53 -13.40 11.26 -9.43
N GLU A 54 -14.54 11.97 -9.42
CA GLU A 54 -15.56 11.77 -10.45
C GLU A 54 -15.00 12.06 -11.85
N PRO A 55 -15.42 11.31 -12.90
CA PRO A 55 -14.83 11.38 -14.24
C PRO A 55 -14.64 12.79 -14.80
N GLU A 56 -15.62 13.67 -14.61
CA GLU A 56 -15.64 15.06 -15.08
C GLU A 56 -14.56 15.95 -14.42
N TYR A 57 -14.04 15.56 -13.26
CA TYR A 57 -13.02 16.31 -12.53
C TYR A 57 -11.61 15.66 -12.64
N ARG A 58 -11.46 14.57 -13.39
CA ARG A 58 -10.17 13.88 -13.57
C ARG A 58 -9.20 14.72 -14.42
N GLY A 59 -7.91 14.41 -14.30
CA GLY A 59 -6.85 15.08 -15.07
C GLY A 59 -6.45 16.47 -14.56
N GLN A 60 -7.06 16.96 -13.48
CA GLN A 60 -6.84 18.31 -12.93
C GLN A 60 -5.96 18.31 -11.65
N GLY A 61 -5.36 17.16 -11.31
CA GLY A 61 -4.52 17.03 -10.11
C GLY A 61 -5.28 16.92 -8.78
N ILE A 62 -6.61 16.81 -8.80
CA ILE A 62 -7.47 16.78 -7.60
C ILE A 62 -7.14 15.61 -6.67
N GLY A 63 -6.92 14.40 -7.21
CA GLY A 63 -6.58 13.24 -6.39
C GLY A 63 -5.29 13.45 -5.60
N ARG A 64 -4.26 13.98 -6.25
CA ARG A 64 -3.00 14.36 -5.58
C ARG A 64 -3.24 15.43 -4.53
N TRP A 65 -3.96 16.49 -4.89
CA TRP A 65 -4.27 17.59 -3.98
C TRP A 65 -4.99 17.09 -2.72
N ALA A 66 -5.98 16.19 -2.87
CA ALA A 66 -6.73 15.63 -1.76
C ALA A 66 -5.84 14.78 -0.84
N LEU A 67 -4.97 13.94 -1.40
CA LEU A 67 -3.99 13.15 -0.64
C LEU A 67 -3.03 14.05 0.15
N GLU A 68 -2.54 15.13 -0.46
CA GLU A 68 -1.66 16.10 0.23
C GLU A 68 -2.37 16.82 1.38
N ARG A 69 -3.66 17.15 1.22
CA ARG A 69 -4.48 17.81 2.27
C ARG A 69 -4.73 16.92 3.49
N LEU A 70 -4.57 15.60 3.40
CA LEU A 70 -4.68 14.71 4.55
C LEU A 70 -3.68 15.10 5.66
N LEU A 71 -2.50 15.61 5.30
CA LEU A 71 -1.54 16.06 6.30
C LEU A 71 -2.02 17.26 7.12
N ASP A 72 -3.00 18.02 6.62
CA ASP A 72 -3.54 19.21 7.27
C ASP A 72 -4.77 18.90 8.16
N VAL A 73 -5.28 17.66 8.14
CA VAL A 73 -6.46 17.24 8.90
C VAL A 73 -6.14 17.19 10.40
N LYS A 74 -6.89 17.97 11.19
CA LYS A 74 -6.76 18.09 12.66
C LYS A 74 -7.84 17.30 13.40
N ASP A 75 -7.97 16.03 13.07
CA ASP A 75 -8.86 15.12 13.79
C ASP A 75 -8.12 14.53 15.02
N PRO A 76 -8.78 14.33 16.18
CA PRO A 76 -8.14 13.82 17.39
C PRO A 76 -7.46 12.45 17.25
N TYR A 77 -7.90 11.62 16.31
CA TYR A 77 -7.31 10.31 16.05
C TYR A 77 -6.35 10.40 14.86
N PHE A 78 -6.86 10.81 13.70
CA PHE A 78 -6.07 10.85 12.46
C PHE A 78 -4.94 11.89 12.50
N GLY A 79 -5.09 12.98 13.25
CA GLY A 79 -4.03 13.98 13.43
C GLY A 79 -2.84 13.46 14.24
N THR A 80 -3.00 12.35 14.97
CA THR A 80 -1.95 11.75 15.83
C THR A 80 -1.21 10.60 15.16
N VAL A 81 -1.64 10.16 13.97
CA VAL A 81 -0.98 9.06 13.26
C VAL A 81 0.31 9.56 12.60
N ASP A 82 1.38 8.79 12.79
CA ASP A 82 2.69 9.06 12.19
C ASP A 82 2.74 8.58 10.73
N PHE A 83 1.96 7.55 10.39
CA PHE A 83 1.98 6.85 9.11
C PHE A 83 0.58 6.67 8.54
N ILE A 84 0.44 6.95 7.25
CA ILE A 84 -0.80 6.79 6.48
C ILE A 84 -0.56 5.78 5.37
N PHE A 85 -1.26 4.66 5.41
CA PHE A 85 -1.15 3.57 4.46
C PHE A 85 -2.22 3.66 3.38
N ALA A 86 -1.95 3.04 2.24
CA ALA A 86 -2.90 2.88 1.16
C ALA A 86 -2.53 1.70 0.26
N TRP A 87 -3.51 1.16 -0.44
CA TRP A 87 -3.29 0.29 -1.60
C TRP A 87 -3.65 1.04 -2.88
N PRO A 88 -2.69 1.48 -3.70
CA PRO A 88 -2.98 2.26 -4.91
C PRO A 88 -3.56 1.41 -6.05
N THR A 89 -4.84 1.07 -5.98
CA THR A 89 -5.57 0.32 -7.01
C THR A 89 -6.68 1.15 -7.64
N PRO A 90 -7.23 0.71 -8.78
CA PRO A 90 -8.45 1.29 -9.34
C PRO A 90 -9.60 1.18 -8.33
N HIS A 91 -10.31 2.28 -8.10
CA HIS A 91 -11.49 2.24 -7.25
C HIS A 91 -12.53 1.25 -7.82
N PRO A 92 -13.22 0.43 -7.03
CA PRO A 92 -14.13 -0.63 -7.53
C PRO A 92 -15.19 -0.15 -8.53
N LYS A 93 -15.73 1.06 -8.33
CA LYS A 93 -16.67 1.72 -9.27
C LYS A 93 -16.10 2.02 -10.67
N ASP A 94 -14.78 2.11 -10.79
CA ASP A 94 -14.07 2.41 -12.04
C ASP A 94 -13.35 1.17 -12.60
N ALA A 95 -13.41 0.04 -11.87
CA ALA A 95 -12.80 -1.21 -12.27
C ALA A 95 -13.42 -1.73 -13.59
N PRO A 96 -12.58 -2.26 -14.51
CA PRO A 96 -13.06 -2.86 -15.74
C PRO A 96 -14.00 -4.03 -15.45
N LYS A 97 -15.05 -4.15 -16.27
CA LYS A 97 -16.02 -5.24 -16.16
C LYS A 97 -15.33 -6.58 -16.39
N ARG A 98 -15.87 -7.63 -15.78
CA ARG A 98 -15.29 -9.00 -15.86
C ARG A 98 -15.26 -9.56 -17.29
N ASP A 99 -16.20 -9.14 -18.13
CA ASP A 99 -16.37 -9.57 -19.51
C ASP A 99 -15.65 -8.68 -20.54
N ASP A 100 -14.93 -7.64 -20.09
CA ASP A 100 -14.19 -6.76 -21.00
C ASP A 100 -12.96 -7.50 -21.57
N PRO A 101 -12.83 -7.63 -22.91
CA PRO A 101 -11.69 -8.31 -23.52
C PRO A 101 -10.34 -7.61 -23.24
N ASN A 102 -10.36 -6.33 -22.87
CA ASN A 102 -9.19 -5.54 -22.51
C ASN A 102 -9.07 -5.32 -21.00
N ARG A 103 -9.78 -6.10 -20.18
CA ARG A 103 -9.83 -5.94 -18.71
C ARG A 103 -8.46 -5.75 -18.08
N GLU A 104 -7.50 -6.61 -18.40
CA GLU A 104 -6.15 -6.58 -17.84
C GLU A 104 -5.41 -5.29 -18.23
N GLN A 105 -5.43 -4.91 -19.50
CA GLN A 105 -4.78 -3.67 -19.97
C GLN A 105 -5.40 -2.42 -19.36
N ILE A 106 -6.73 -2.39 -19.20
CA ILE A 106 -7.44 -1.29 -18.54
C ILE A 106 -7.04 -1.24 -17.06
N TRP A 107 -7.04 -2.39 -16.38
CA TRP A 107 -6.62 -2.51 -14.99
C TRP A 107 -5.21 -1.98 -14.79
N ASP A 108 -4.24 -2.44 -15.59
CA ASP A 108 -2.84 -2.03 -15.50
C ASP A 108 -2.66 -0.53 -15.73
N SER A 109 -3.33 0.01 -16.75
CA SER A 109 -3.32 1.45 -17.03
C SER A 109 -3.90 2.28 -15.87
N GLN A 110 -5.00 1.83 -15.27
CA GLN A 110 -5.63 2.50 -14.14
C GLN A 110 -4.77 2.39 -12.87
N THR A 111 -4.23 1.21 -12.57
CA THR A 111 -3.29 0.97 -11.46
C THR A 111 -2.05 1.84 -11.60
N ALA A 112 -1.45 1.91 -12.79
CA ALA A 112 -0.29 2.77 -13.04
C ALA A 112 -0.60 4.26 -12.80
N ARG A 113 -1.83 4.72 -13.10
CA ARG A 113 -2.27 6.09 -12.79
C ARG A 113 -2.46 6.30 -11.29
N ALA A 114 -3.06 5.34 -10.59
CA ALA A 114 -3.24 5.38 -9.14
C ALA A 114 -1.87 5.45 -8.44
N VAL A 115 -0.98 4.51 -8.73
CA VAL A 115 0.40 4.48 -8.23
C VAL A 115 1.10 5.82 -8.43
N LYS A 116 1.14 6.35 -9.67
CA LYS A 116 1.79 7.64 -9.94
C LYS A 116 1.15 8.79 -9.16
N THR A 117 -0.15 8.76 -8.92
CA THR A 117 -0.85 9.79 -8.13
C THR A 117 -0.40 9.76 -6.67
N PHE A 118 -0.37 8.58 -6.06
CA PHE A 118 0.12 8.40 -4.68
C PHE A 118 1.61 8.74 -4.55
N GLN A 119 2.46 8.29 -5.48
CA GLN A 119 3.89 8.64 -5.47
C GLN A 119 4.10 10.15 -5.54
N ARG A 120 3.36 10.84 -6.41
CA ARG A 120 3.42 12.32 -6.53
C ARG A 120 2.89 13.05 -5.30
N ALA A 121 2.01 12.43 -4.52
CA ALA A 121 1.57 12.95 -3.23
C ALA A 121 2.56 12.66 -2.08
N GLY A 122 3.66 11.94 -2.36
CA GLY A 122 4.74 11.67 -1.40
C GLY A 122 4.68 10.30 -0.73
N TYR A 123 3.72 9.45 -1.09
CA TYR A 123 3.69 8.07 -0.62
C TYR A 123 4.80 7.26 -1.29
N ARG A 124 5.41 6.33 -0.56
CA ARG A 124 6.41 5.40 -1.10
C ARG A 124 6.00 3.97 -0.79
N ARG A 125 6.44 3.05 -1.64
CA ARG A 125 6.12 1.62 -1.48
C ARG A 125 6.74 1.08 -0.19
N LEU A 126 5.99 0.24 0.52
CA LEU A 126 6.48 -0.47 1.70
C LEU A 126 7.14 -1.78 1.25
N GLY A 127 8.46 -1.90 1.43
CA GLY A 127 9.23 -3.03 0.88
C GLY A 127 9.07 -3.12 -0.64
N THR A 128 8.79 -4.33 -1.14
CA THR A 128 8.38 -4.60 -2.52
C THR A 128 6.88 -4.92 -2.63
N THR A 129 6.10 -4.65 -1.59
CA THR A 129 4.68 -5.01 -1.48
C THR A 129 3.79 -4.14 -2.39
N ALA A 130 2.50 -4.47 -2.48
CA ALA A 130 1.54 -3.63 -3.19
C ALA A 130 1.17 -2.34 -2.41
N PHE A 131 1.50 -2.28 -1.12
CA PHE A 131 1.08 -1.23 -0.21
C PHE A 131 2.06 -0.06 -0.16
N PHE A 132 1.48 1.11 0.07
CA PHE A 132 2.16 2.39 0.13
C PHE A 132 2.01 3.00 1.50
N CYS A 133 3.00 3.79 1.90
CA CYS A 133 2.99 4.52 3.15
C CYS A 133 3.46 5.97 2.94
N LEU A 134 2.83 6.90 3.66
CA LEU A 134 3.26 8.29 3.80
C LEU A 134 3.59 8.55 5.27
N ALA A 135 4.82 9.01 5.51
CA ALA A 135 5.22 9.52 6.82
C ALA A 135 4.75 10.97 6.98
N ARG A 136 4.10 11.28 8.10
CA ARG A 136 3.67 12.63 8.45
C ARG A 136 4.87 13.53 8.77
N ASP A 137 5.93 12.98 9.37
CA ASP A 137 7.18 13.69 9.59
C ASP A 137 7.81 14.11 8.23
N PRO A 138 7.96 15.42 7.97
CA PRO A 138 8.60 15.90 6.75
C PRO A 138 10.08 15.52 6.63
N ASN A 139 10.76 15.17 7.73
CA ASN A 139 12.16 14.79 7.74
C ASN A 139 12.40 13.28 7.58
N HIS A 140 11.34 12.47 7.55
CA HIS A 140 11.45 11.03 7.41
C HIS A 140 12.20 10.66 6.10
N PRO A 141 13.12 9.66 6.10
CA PRO A 141 13.92 9.32 4.93
C PRO A 141 13.10 9.03 3.66
N SER A 142 11.92 8.43 3.81
CA SER A 142 11.01 8.17 2.66
C SER A 142 10.61 9.43 1.90
N ARG A 143 10.60 10.62 2.54
CA ARG A 143 10.26 11.90 1.92
C ARG A 143 11.31 12.38 0.91
N ARG A 144 12.52 11.83 0.96
CA ARG A 144 13.65 12.20 0.07
C ARG A 144 13.81 11.27 -1.13
N ILE A 145 13.05 10.18 -1.19
CA ILE A 145 13.12 9.22 -2.30
C ILE A 145 12.50 9.84 -3.55
N ALA A 146 13.27 9.95 -4.64
CA ALA A 146 12.74 10.38 -5.93
C ALA A 146 11.75 9.34 -6.50
N LEU A 147 10.83 9.74 -7.38
CA LEU A 147 9.81 8.84 -7.92
C LEU A 147 10.44 7.65 -8.67
N GLU A 148 11.55 7.90 -9.34
CA GLU A 148 12.31 6.93 -10.12
C GLU A 148 13.14 5.97 -9.25
N GLN A 149 13.33 6.33 -7.98
CA GLN A 149 14.08 5.56 -6.98
C GLN A 149 13.16 4.81 -6.01
N ASP A 150 11.84 4.99 -6.15
CA ASP A 150 10.87 4.24 -5.34
C ASP A 150 10.92 2.75 -5.70
N ALA A 151 10.62 1.89 -4.73
CA ALA A 151 10.70 0.45 -4.94
C ALA A 151 9.67 -0.01 -5.97
N GLN A 152 10.06 -1.01 -6.76
CA GLN A 152 9.13 -1.70 -7.66
C GLN A 152 8.33 -2.75 -6.89
N TYR A 153 7.12 -3.02 -7.37
CA TYR A 153 6.30 -4.11 -6.86
C TYR A 153 6.93 -5.44 -7.25
N SER A 154 6.97 -6.39 -6.32
CA SER A 154 7.28 -7.80 -6.59
C SER A 154 6.08 -8.66 -6.18
N THR A 155 5.81 -9.72 -6.93
CA THR A 155 4.76 -10.69 -6.60
C THR A 155 5.23 -11.76 -5.61
N ASP A 156 6.55 -11.90 -5.41
CA ASP A 156 7.18 -12.95 -4.56
C ASP A 156 7.11 -12.67 -3.05
N VAL A 157 6.15 -11.86 -2.62
CA VAL A 157 6.16 -11.19 -1.29
C VAL A 157 5.24 -11.89 -0.29
N GLY A 158 4.40 -12.80 -0.78
CA GLY A 158 3.87 -13.90 0.01
C GLY A 158 4.79 -15.10 -0.19
N LEU A 159 5.13 -15.81 0.89
CA LEU A 159 5.52 -17.22 0.74
C LEU A 159 4.48 -17.82 -0.20
N SER A 160 4.92 -18.31 -1.37
CA SER A 160 4.00 -19.06 -2.21
C SER A 160 3.39 -20.16 -1.37
N ASP A 161 2.12 -20.51 -1.58
CA ASP A 161 1.49 -21.65 -0.90
C ASP A 161 2.39 -22.90 -1.01
N GLU A 162 3.14 -23.02 -2.11
CA GLU A 162 4.18 -24.04 -2.30
C GLU A 162 5.35 -23.93 -1.32
N GLU A 163 5.90 -22.75 -1.06
CA GLU A 163 6.98 -22.57 -0.08
C GLU A 163 6.51 -22.76 1.36
N PHE A 164 5.29 -22.36 1.69
CA PHE A 164 4.70 -22.60 3.01
C PHE A 164 4.45 -24.10 3.24
N VAL A 165 3.89 -24.80 2.23
CA VAL A 165 3.72 -26.26 2.25
C VAL A 165 5.07 -26.99 2.30
N LYS A 166 6.09 -26.47 1.60
CA LYS A 166 7.44 -27.04 1.61
C LYS A 166 8.13 -26.84 2.96
N MET A 167 7.93 -25.72 3.64
CA MET A 167 8.43 -25.50 5.00
C MET A 167 7.71 -26.35 6.05
N LEU A 168 6.40 -26.56 5.90
CA LEU A 168 5.62 -27.50 6.72
C LEU A 168 6.04 -28.96 6.53
N GLY A 169 6.43 -29.35 5.31
CA GLY A 169 6.93 -30.69 4.99
C GLY A 169 8.37 -30.94 5.44
N LEU A 170 9.13 -29.89 5.81
CA LEU A 170 10.55 -29.97 6.16
C LEU A 170 10.84 -29.72 7.65
N ASP A 171 9.82 -29.54 8.49
CA ASP A 171 9.95 -29.27 9.94
C ASP A 171 10.91 -28.10 10.25
N ALA A 172 10.97 -27.13 9.33
CA ALA A 172 11.97 -26.06 9.30
C ALA A 172 11.43 -24.71 9.78
N LEU A 173 10.31 -24.69 10.51
CA LEU A 173 9.77 -23.45 11.08
C LEU A 173 10.74 -22.89 12.15
N PRO A 174 11.14 -21.61 12.08
CA PRO A 174 11.86 -20.99 13.18
C PRO A 174 10.94 -20.93 14.40
N ARG A 175 11.39 -21.50 15.52
CA ARG A 175 10.68 -21.48 16.82
C ARG A 175 10.58 -20.08 17.40
#